data_AF-A0A2V9F7Z1-F1
#
_entry.id   AF-A0A2V9F7Z1-F1
#
_cell.length_a   1.000
_cell.length_b   1.000
_cell.length_c   1.000
_cell.angle_alpha   90.00
_cell.angle_beta   90.00
_cell.angle_gamma   90.00
#
_symmetry.space_group_name_H-M   'P 1'
#
loop_
_entity.id
_entity.type
_entity.pdbx_description
1 polymer ?
#
loop_
_entity_poly.entity_id
_entity_poly.type
_entity_poly.pdbx_seq_one_letter_code
_entity_poly.pdbx_strand_id
1 'polypeptide(L)'
;MVFFGFPLHPPNRPGTKRADHLARVTMPMLFLQGTRDALADLKLLRPLCAKLGSRATLHIIETADHSFHGLKRSGRSDAEVLRELAETAASWAEGIEGIQSKIVLQ
;
A
#
# COMPACT_ATOMS: atom_id res chain seq x y z
N MET A 1 -10.09 0.74 1.98
CA MET A 1 -9.61 0.07 0.75
C MET A 1 -8.22 -0.47 1.00
N VAL A 2 -7.88 -1.66 0.50
CA VAL A 2 -6.54 -2.24 0.64
C VAL A 2 -5.98 -2.55 -0.74
N PHE A 3 -4.78 -2.06 -1.03
CA PHE A 3 -4.05 -2.27 -2.27
C PHE A 3 -2.86 -3.20 -2.03
N PHE A 4 -2.94 -4.42 -2.55
CA PHE A 4 -1.85 -5.38 -2.55
C PHE A 4 -1.04 -5.19 -3.84
N GLY A 5 0.07 -4.46 -3.76
CA GLY A 5 0.88 -4.09 -4.93
C GLY A 5 0.14 -3.11 -5.82
N PHE A 6 0.03 -1.83 -5.44
CA PHE A 6 -0.65 -0.86 -6.29
C PHE A 6 0.18 -0.61 -7.57
N PRO A 7 -0.36 -0.82 -8.79
CA PRO A 7 0.41 -0.71 -10.02
C PRO A 7 0.51 0.74 -10.49
N LEU A 8 1.25 1.56 -9.72
CA LEU A 8 1.40 3.00 -9.87
C LEU A 8 1.73 3.43 -11.31
N HIS A 9 2.54 2.63 -12.01
CA HIS A 9 2.88 2.83 -13.41
C HIS A 9 3.14 1.51 -14.17
N PRO A 10 3.14 1.52 -15.51
CA PRO A 10 3.65 0.39 -16.29
C PRO A 10 5.14 0.12 -15.98
N PRO A 11 5.64 -1.11 -16.23
CA PRO A 11 7.07 -1.39 -16.16
C PRO A 11 7.87 -0.42 -17.04
N ASN A 12 9.03 0.03 -16.54
CA ASN A 12 9.94 0.92 -17.26
C ASN A 12 9.35 2.27 -17.71
N ARG A 13 8.20 2.69 -17.17
CA ARG A 13 7.60 4.00 -17.44
C ARG A 13 7.16 4.70 -16.14
N PRO A 14 8.09 5.10 -15.26
CA PRO A 14 7.76 5.69 -13.97
C PRO A 14 6.88 6.93 -14.10
N GLY A 15 5.88 7.04 -13.22
CA GLY A 15 4.96 8.18 -13.18
C GLY A 15 3.81 7.91 -12.20
N THR A 16 2.99 8.93 -11.91
CA THR A 16 1.92 8.83 -10.91
C THR A 16 0.51 8.96 -11.49
N LYS A 17 0.37 9.08 -12.81
CA LYS A 17 -0.93 9.36 -13.47
C LYS A 17 -2.04 8.37 -13.07
N ARG A 18 -1.71 7.09 -12.85
CA ARG A 18 -2.69 6.08 -12.41
C ARG A 18 -3.24 6.35 -11.02
N ALA A 19 -2.55 7.13 -10.19
CA ALA A 19 -2.98 7.52 -8.86
C ALA A 19 -3.78 8.83 -8.79
N ASP A 20 -3.90 9.59 -9.88
CA ASP A 20 -4.54 10.93 -9.86
C ASP A 20 -5.97 10.90 -9.29
N HIS A 21 -6.69 9.80 -9.54
CA HIS A 21 -8.06 9.62 -9.05
C HIS A 21 -8.15 9.44 -7.53
N LEU A 22 -7.08 8.99 -6.86
CA LEU A 22 -7.04 8.72 -5.42
C LEU A 22 -7.18 10.00 -4.59
N ALA A 23 -6.91 11.17 -5.18
CA ALA A 23 -7.17 12.46 -4.54
C ALA A 23 -8.65 12.65 -4.15
N ARG A 24 -9.58 12.00 -4.86
CA ARG A 24 -11.03 12.09 -4.62
C ARG A 24 -11.57 11.02 -3.67
N VAL A 25 -10.76 10.02 -3.29
CA VAL A 25 -11.21 8.92 -2.42
C VAL A 25 -11.23 9.39 -0.96
N THR A 26 -12.39 9.51 -0.34
CA THR A 26 -12.51 10.01 1.04
C THR A 26 -12.23 8.96 2.11
N MET A 27 -12.25 7.67 1.75
CA MET A 27 -12.07 6.56 2.66
C MET A 27 -10.59 6.26 2.95
N PRO A 28 -10.25 5.66 4.11
CA PRO A 28 -8.91 5.17 4.39
C PRO A 28 -8.42 4.15 3.35
N MET A 29 -7.13 4.24 3.00
CA MET A 29 -6.43 3.44 2.00
C MET A 29 -5.14 2.86 2.58
N LEU A 30 -5.01 1.55 2.57
CA LEU A 30 -3.77 0.84 2.87
C LEU A 30 -3.07 0.44 1.58
N PHE A 31 -1.80 0.78 1.46
CA PHE A 31 -0.90 0.33 0.40
C PHE A 31 0.10 -0.66 0.99
N LEU A 32 0.08 -1.90 0.49
CA LEU A 32 1.07 -2.92 0.80
C LEU A 32 1.96 -3.05 -0.42
N GLN A 33 3.25 -2.69 -0.32
CA GLN A 33 4.13 -2.61 -1.48
C GLN A 33 5.47 -3.29 -1.25
N GLY A 34 5.87 -4.17 -2.17
CA GLY A 34 7.21 -4.71 -2.22
C GLY A 34 8.26 -3.66 -2.62
N THR A 35 9.44 -3.70 -2.00
CA THR A 35 10.57 -2.80 -2.36
C THR A 35 11.12 -3.03 -3.78
N ARG A 36 10.85 -4.19 -4.39
CA ARG A 36 11.28 -4.57 -5.73
C ARG A 36 10.14 -4.56 -6.74
N ASP A 37 9.01 -3.95 -6.41
CA ASP A 37 7.88 -3.85 -7.33
C ASP A 37 8.22 -2.97 -8.55
N ALA A 38 8.28 -3.59 -9.73
CA ALA A 38 8.57 -2.91 -10.99
C ALA A 38 7.44 -1.99 -11.48
N LEU A 39 6.25 -2.09 -10.87
CA LEU A 39 5.07 -1.29 -11.19
C LEU A 39 4.90 -0.10 -10.24
N ALA A 40 5.72 0.01 -9.19
CA ALA A 40 5.68 1.12 -8.25
C ALA A 40 7.04 1.46 -7.67
N ASP A 41 7.69 2.47 -8.24
CA ASP A 41 8.86 3.09 -7.62
C ASP A 41 8.47 3.74 -6.29
N LEU A 42 9.07 3.28 -5.19
CA LEU A 42 8.83 3.83 -3.85
C LEU A 42 9.24 5.30 -3.73
N LYS A 43 10.14 5.81 -4.58
CA LYS A 43 10.46 7.25 -4.66
C LYS A 43 9.28 8.09 -5.14
N LEU A 44 8.33 7.49 -5.86
CA LEU A 44 7.09 8.12 -6.32
C LEU A 44 5.91 7.80 -5.39
N LEU A 45 5.83 6.56 -4.91
CA LEU A 45 4.72 6.12 -4.06
C LEU A 45 4.73 6.80 -2.68
N ARG A 46 5.91 6.96 -2.06
CA ARG A 46 6.02 7.60 -0.73
C ARG A 46 5.51 9.06 -0.75
N PRO A 47 5.95 9.95 -1.67
CA PRO A 47 5.39 11.30 -1.77
C PRO A 47 3.89 11.31 -2.11
N LEU A 48 3.41 10.36 -2.92
CA LEU A 48 1.98 10.23 -3.21
C LEU A 48 1.18 9.94 -1.92
N CYS A 49 1.58 8.93 -1.14
CA CYS A 49 0.93 8.61 0.14
C CYS A 49 0.97 9.81 1.10
N ALA A 50 2.10 10.52 1.18
CA ALA A 50 2.21 11.74 1.99
C ALA A 50 1.21 12.83 1.54
N LYS A 51 1.03 13.03 0.22
CA LYS A 51 0.04 13.97 -0.33
C LYS A 51 -1.41 13.56 -0.03
N LEU A 52 -1.68 12.26 0.08
CA LEU A 52 -3.01 11.76 0.47
C LEU A 52 -3.31 11.97 1.97
N GLY A 53 -2.28 12.22 2.78
CA GLY A 53 -2.39 12.57 4.20
C GLY A 53 -2.83 11.40 5.06
N SER A 54 -3.62 11.69 6.11
CA SER A 54 -4.12 10.69 7.07
C SER A 54 -5.00 9.60 6.43
N ARG A 55 -5.44 9.78 5.19
CA ARG A 55 -6.20 8.78 4.44
C ARG A 55 -5.32 7.63 3.93
N ALA A 56 -4.01 7.79 3.86
CA ALA A 56 -3.13 6.78 3.28
C ALA A 56 -2.15 6.21 4.32
N THR A 57 -2.12 4.89 4.42
CA THR A 57 -1.11 4.12 5.17
C THR A 57 -0.28 3.34 4.16
N LEU A 58 1.05 3.37 4.27
CA LEU A 58 1.95 2.62 3.41
C LEU A 58 2.77 1.65 4.26
N HIS A 59 2.62 0.36 3.99
CA HIS A 59 3.42 -0.71 4.56
C HIS A 59 4.32 -1.31 3.49
N ILE A 60 5.60 -1.50 3.82
CA ILE A 60 6.63 -1.95 2.88
C ILE A 60 7.04 -3.37 3.20
N ILE A 61 6.98 -4.23 2.17
CA ILE A 61 7.50 -5.59 2.25
C ILE A 61 8.92 -5.61 1.68
N GLU A 62 9.90 -5.81 2.56
CA GLU A 62 11.31 -5.83 2.21
C GLU A 62 11.63 -6.98 1.23
N THR A 63 12.46 -6.68 0.23
CA THR A 63 12.92 -7.59 -0.84
C THR A 63 11.85 -8.21 -1.75
N ALA A 64 10.57 -7.91 -1.53
CA ALA A 64 9.47 -8.49 -2.27
C ALA A 64 9.18 -7.74 -3.58
N ASP A 65 8.76 -8.48 -4.62
CA ASP A 65 8.30 -7.92 -5.89
C ASP A 65 6.78 -7.61 -5.87
N HIS A 66 6.19 -7.35 -7.04
CA HIS A 66 4.77 -7.02 -7.18
C HIS A 66 3.83 -8.13 -6.70
N SER A 67 4.24 -9.39 -6.89
CA SER A 67 3.49 -10.56 -6.43
C SER A 67 3.91 -11.01 -5.03
N PHE A 68 4.71 -10.18 -4.35
CA PHE A 68 5.25 -10.41 -3.02
C PHE A 68 6.25 -11.55 -2.91
N HIS A 69 6.84 -12.00 -4.01
CA HIS A 69 7.93 -12.98 -3.93
C HIS A 69 9.20 -12.29 -3.45
N GLY A 70 9.73 -12.78 -2.33
CA GLY A 70 10.98 -12.32 -1.75
C GLY A 70 12.21 -12.83 -2.51
N LEU A 71 13.36 -12.21 -2.27
CA LEU A 71 14.63 -12.81 -2.68
C LEU A 71 14.94 -14.01 -1.79
N LYS A 72 15.44 -15.13 -2.34
CA LYS A 72 15.85 -16.31 -1.53
C LYS A 72 16.78 -15.96 -0.37
N ARG A 73 17.67 -14.98 -0.56
CA ARG A 73 18.63 -14.51 0.46
C ARG A 73 17.99 -13.73 1.62
N SER A 74 16.71 -13.37 1.55
CA SER A 74 16.00 -12.72 2.65
C SER A 74 15.78 -13.68 3.83
N GLY A 75 15.88 -14.99 3.59
CA GLY A 75 15.59 -16.03 4.59
C GLY A 75 14.10 -16.19 4.90
N ARG A 76 13.22 -15.45 4.22
CA ARG A 76 11.77 -15.49 4.41
C ARG A 76 11.11 -16.32 3.32
N SER A 77 10.18 -17.19 3.72
CA SER A 77 9.29 -17.92 2.83
C SER A 77 8.13 -17.05 2.36
N ASP A 78 7.52 -17.42 1.24
CA ASP A 78 6.31 -16.74 0.74
C ASP A 78 5.15 -16.83 1.74
N ALA A 79 5.06 -17.92 2.50
CA ALA A 79 4.05 -18.08 3.55
C ALA A 79 4.22 -17.06 4.70
N GLU A 80 5.46 -16.73 5.08
CA GLU A 80 5.74 -15.69 6.08
C GLU A 80 5.43 -14.29 5.54
N VAL A 81 5.68 -14.04 4.26
CA VAL A 81 5.30 -12.77 3.62
C VAL A 81 3.78 -12.63 3.52
N LEU A 82 3.08 -13.69 3.12
CA LEU A 82 1.61 -13.71 3.09
C LEU A 82 0.99 -13.51 4.48
N ARG A 83 1.60 -14.09 5.52
CA ARG A 83 1.19 -13.87 6.91
C ARG A 83 1.33 -12.40 7.31
N GLU A 84 2.48 -11.78 7.03
CA GLU A 84 2.69 -10.35 7.31
C GLU A 84 1.65 -9.47 6.60
N LEU A 85 1.36 -9.76 5.32
CA LEU A 85 0.36 -9.03 4.54
C LEU A 85 -1.03 -9.13 5.17
N ALA A 86 -1.44 -10.35 5.57
CA ALA A 86 -2.73 -10.62 6.18
C ALA A 86 -2.88 -9.95 7.55
N GLU A 87 -1.87 -10.10 8.42
CA GLU A 87 -1.85 -9.51 9.77
C GLU A 87 -1.86 -7.98 9.70
N THR A 88 -1.08 -7.39 8.79
CA THR A 88 -1.05 -5.93 8.58
C THR A 88 -2.41 -5.43 8.10
N ALA A 89 -3.03 -6.11 7.13
CA ALA A 89 -4.33 -5.71 6.61
C ALA A 89 -5.45 -5.83 7.67
N ALA A 90 -5.45 -6.90 8.47
CA ALA A 90 -6.40 -7.10 9.55
C ALA A 90 -6.24 -6.03 10.65
N SER A 91 -5.03 -5.84 11.16
CA SER A 91 -4.75 -4.84 12.20
C SER A 91 -5.08 -3.42 11.74
N TRP A 92 -4.76 -3.09 10.49
CA TRP A 92 -5.14 -1.79 9.93
C TRP A 92 -6.65 -1.64 9.84
N ALA A 93 -7.40 -2.68 9.44
CA ALA A 93 -8.85 -2.63 9.33
C ALA A 93 -9.52 -2.42 10.69
N GLU A 94 -9.05 -3.10 11.74
CA GLU A 94 -9.52 -2.90 13.12
C GLU A 94 -9.29 -1.45 13.59
N GLY A 95 -8.20 -0.81 13.16
CA GLY A 95 -7.88 0.58 13.50
C GLY A 95 -8.76 1.66 12.82
N ILE A 96 -9.62 1.30 11.85
CA ILE A 96 -10.43 2.28 11.10
C ILE A 96 -11.65 2.78 11.90
N GLU A 97 -12.08 2.07 12.95
CA GLU A 97 -13.30 2.36 13.71
C GLU A 97 -13.35 3.78 14.32
N GLY A 98 -12.21 4.49 14.43
CA GLY A 98 -12.14 5.87 14.92
C GLY A 98 -12.52 6.99 13.93
N ILE A 99 -12.73 6.70 12.64
CA ILE A 99 -12.93 7.74 11.59
C ILE A 99 -14.40 7.92 11.20
N GLN A 100 -15.25 6.91 11.40
CA GLN A 100 -16.67 6.97 10.99
C GLN A 100 -17.56 7.80 11.93
N SER A 101 -17.16 8.04 13.18
CA SER A 101 -18.02 8.69 14.19
C SER A 101 -18.18 10.21 14.07
N LYS A 102 -17.66 10.87 13.03
CA LYS A 102 -17.75 12.34 12.87
C LYS A 102 -18.61 12.83 11.70
N ILE A 103 -19.24 11.95 10.91
CA ILE A 103 -20.00 12.37 9.71
C ILE A 103 -21.53 12.35 9.92
N VAL A 104 -22.02 11.88 11.06
CA VAL A 104 -23.45 12.00 11.42
C VAL A 104 -23.55 12.87 12.66
N LEU A 105 -23.93 14.13 12.47
CA LEU A 105 -24.46 15.14 13.42
C LEU A 105 -23.94 16.54 13.04
N GLN A 106 -24.44 17.08 11.92
CA GLN A 106 -24.84 18.48 11.77
C GLN A 106 -26.00 18.55 10.78
#